data_AF-A0A6J4PRP7-F1
#
_entry.id   AF-A0A6J4PRP7-F1
#
_cell.length_a   1.000
_cell.length_b   1.000
_cell.length_c   1.000
_cell.angle_alpha   90.00
_cell.angle_beta   90.00
_cell.angle_gamma   90.00
#
_symmetry.space_group_name_H-M   'P 1'
#
loop_
_entity.id
_entity.type
_entity.pdbx_description
1 polymer ?
#
loop_
_entity_poly.entity_id
_entity_poly.type
_entity_poly.pdbx_seq_one_letter_code
_entity_poly.pdbx_strand_id
1 'polypeptide(L)'
;NGLTALEGTHDYGHGEKVAFGVISMLMLEERPGLLVEEVVDFCLEVGLPVALEDIGIGDASREDLTKVAELACVEGETIHNEPFDVYPQMVVDAMLAADAYGRQRRAVLEGEARLPAVAE
;
A
#
# COMPACT_ATOMS: atom_id res chain seq x y z
N ASN A 1 4.48 12.11 -4.86
CA ASN A 1 3.85 11.16 -3.90
C ASN A 1 2.41 11.61 -3.66
N GLY A 2 1.43 10.90 -4.21
CA GLY A 2 0.02 11.27 -4.14
C GLY A 2 -0.60 11.24 -2.73
N LEU A 3 -0.01 10.51 -1.78
CA LEU A 3 -0.59 10.36 -0.42
C LEU A 3 -0.70 11.69 0.32
N THR A 4 0.16 12.66 0.01
CA THR A 4 0.14 13.99 0.64
C THR A 4 -1.13 14.80 0.32
N ALA A 5 -1.94 14.33 -0.64
CA ALA A 5 -3.23 14.92 -0.95
C ALA A 5 -4.27 14.74 0.16
N LEU A 6 -4.09 13.74 1.03
CA LEU A 6 -4.98 13.47 2.15
C LEU A 6 -4.37 14.05 3.43
N GLU A 7 -5.09 14.97 4.06
CA GLU A 7 -4.67 15.68 5.27
C GLU A 7 -4.31 14.72 6.42
N GLY A 8 -5.04 13.60 6.54
CA GLY A 8 -4.76 12.55 7.54
C GLY A 8 -3.33 11.98 7.48
N THR A 9 -2.63 12.12 6.36
CA THR A 9 -1.25 11.62 6.19
C THR A 9 -0.16 12.62 6.60
N HIS A 10 -0.54 13.84 7.00
CA HIS A 10 0.40 14.95 7.23
C HIS A 10 1.19 14.78 8.53
N ASP A 11 0.62 14.12 9.53
CA ASP A 11 1.27 13.80 10.80
C ASP A 11 2.30 12.67 10.70
N TYR A 12 2.37 12.00 9.54
CA TYR A 12 3.26 10.87 9.28
C TYR A 12 4.51 11.29 8.49
N GLY A 13 5.64 10.69 8.84
CA GLY A 13 6.93 10.89 8.22
C GLY A 13 6.94 10.50 6.74
N HIS A 14 7.92 11.02 6.00
CA HIS A 14 8.09 10.66 4.58
C HIS A 14 8.33 9.16 4.41
N GLY A 15 9.22 8.57 5.21
CA GLY A 15 9.55 7.14 5.15
C GLY A 15 8.35 6.24 5.46
N GLU A 16 7.47 6.65 6.36
CA GLU A 16 6.24 5.93 6.72
C GLU A 16 5.27 5.85 5.53
N LYS A 17 5.03 6.98 4.86
CA LYS A 17 4.24 7.03 3.62
C LYS A 17 4.89 6.23 2.49
N VAL A 18 6.21 6.28 2.37
CA VAL A 18 6.94 5.51 1.36
C VAL A 18 6.84 4.01 1.61
N ALA A 19 6.90 3.54 2.86
CA ALA A 19 6.77 2.13 3.18
C ALA A 19 5.44 1.54 2.68
N PHE A 20 4.31 2.19 2.98
CA PHE A 20 3.01 1.78 2.45
C PHE A 20 2.93 1.88 0.92
N GLY A 21 3.54 2.92 0.33
CA GLY A 21 3.65 3.08 -1.11
C GLY A 21 4.42 1.94 -1.79
N VAL A 22 5.49 1.43 -1.18
CA VAL A 22 6.25 0.29 -1.68
C VAL A 22 5.40 -0.98 -1.67
N ILE A 23 4.67 -1.27 -0.59
CA ILE A 23 3.79 -2.44 -0.52
C ILE A 23 2.71 -2.35 -1.62
N SER A 24 2.12 -1.17 -1.80
CA SER A 24 1.16 -0.91 -2.88
C SER A 24 1.78 -1.15 -4.26
N MET A 25 3.04 -0.74 -4.47
CA MET A 25 3.73 -0.93 -5.74
C MET A 25 4.02 -2.41 -6.02
N LEU A 26 4.39 -3.20 -5.00
CA LEU A 26 4.56 -4.66 -5.16
C LEU A 26 3.26 -5.35 -5.57
N MET A 27 2.11 -4.88 -5.07
CA MET A 27 0.80 -5.36 -5.50
C MET A 27 0.48 -4.94 -6.94
N LEU A 28 0.79 -3.69 -7.30
CA LEU A 28 0.61 -3.16 -8.65
C LEU A 28 1.43 -3.93 -9.70
N GLU A 29 2.67 -4.28 -9.36
CA GLU A 29 3.60 -5.05 -10.19
C GLU A 29 3.30 -6.57 -10.21
N GLU A 30 2.25 -7.02 -9.51
CA GLU A 30 1.89 -8.45 -9.36
C GLU A 30 3.09 -9.30 -8.91
N ARG A 31 3.87 -8.80 -7.94
CA ARG A 31 5.06 -9.49 -7.44
C ARG A 31 4.68 -10.79 -6.72
N PRO A 32 5.59 -11.79 -6.67
CA PRO A 32 5.31 -13.05 -5.98
C PRO A 32 4.88 -12.84 -4.53
N GLY A 33 3.84 -13.56 -4.08
CA GLY A 33 3.28 -13.39 -2.74
C GLY A 33 4.30 -13.56 -1.61
N LEU A 34 5.31 -14.42 -1.79
CA LEU A 34 6.40 -14.58 -0.82
C LEU A 34 7.25 -13.32 -0.64
N LEU A 35 7.48 -12.54 -1.70
CA LEU A 35 8.21 -11.28 -1.61
C LEU A 35 7.37 -10.22 -0.91
N VAL A 36 6.07 -10.19 -1.20
CA VAL A 36 5.13 -9.28 -0.52
C VAL A 36 5.08 -9.62 0.97
N GLU A 37 5.00 -10.90 1.31
CA GLU A 37 5.05 -11.38 2.70
C GLU A 37 6.32 -10.94 3.41
N GLU A 38 7.49 -11.16 2.81
CA GLU A 38 8.79 -10.78 3.38
C GLU A 38 8.88 -9.29 3.69
N VAL A 39 8.43 -8.44 2.75
CA VAL A 39 8.45 -6.98 2.93
C VAL A 39 7.47 -6.53 4.01
N VAL A 40 6.26 -7.08 4.03
CA VAL A 40 5.23 -6.73 5.03
C VAL A 40 5.66 -7.19 6.42
N ASP A 41 6.23 -8.39 6.55
CA ASP A 41 6.76 -8.90 7.82
C ASP A 41 7.89 -8.03 8.34
N PHE A 42 8.84 -7.66 7.47
CA PHE A 42 9.91 -6.75 7.83
C PHE A 42 9.35 -5.40 8.31
N CYS A 43 8.38 -4.82 7.59
CA CYS A 43 7.72 -3.58 8.01
C CYS A 43 7.08 -3.70 9.39
N LEU A 44 6.35 -4.79 9.65
CA LEU A 44 5.74 -5.06 10.96
C LEU A 44 6.79 -5.22 12.07
N GLU A 45 7.90 -5.91 11.80
CA GLU A 45 9.00 -6.11 12.76
C GLU A 45 9.63 -4.79 13.22
N VAL A 46 9.82 -3.85 12.28
CA VAL A 46 10.47 -2.55 12.57
C VAL A 46 9.47 -1.43 12.87
N GLY A 47 8.17 -1.71 12.89
CA GLY A 47 7.11 -0.75 13.21
C GLY A 47 6.78 0.24 12.08
N LEU A 48 6.99 -0.14 10.82
CA LEU A 48 6.57 0.64 9.66
C LEU A 48 5.10 0.36 9.27
N PRO A 49 4.41 1.35 8.67
CA PRO A 49 3.05 1.18 8.17
C PRO A 49 2.88 0.06 7.14
N VAL A 50 1.81 -0.71 7.29
CA VAL A 50 1.39 -1.74 6.32
C VAL A 50 -0.07 -1.62 5.89
N ALA A 51 -0.84 -0.74 6.53
CA ALA A 51 -2.25 -0.47 6.26
C ALA A 51 -2.56 1.03 6.21
N LEU A 52 -3.72 1.40 5.65
CA LEU A 52 -4.16 2.80 5.53
C LEU A 52 -4.37 3.46 6.91
N GLU A 53 -4.81 2.68 7.90
CA GLU A 53 -4.96 3.15 9.29
C GLU A 53 -3.63 3.57 9.92
N ASP A 54 -2.52 2.96 9.51
CA ASP A 54 -1.18 3.28 10.03
C ASP A 54 -0.61 4.58 9.48
N ILE A 55 -1.24 5.17 8.46
CA ILE A 55 -0.90 6.48 7.88
C ILE A 55 -2.07 7.46 7.95
N GLY A 56 -2.98 7.26 8.92
CA GLY A 56 -4.01 8.22 9.30
C GLY A 56 -5.19 8.32 8.33
N ILE A 57 -5.34 7.34 7.44
CA ILE A 57 -6.36 7.35 6.39
C ILE A 57 -7.18 6.04 6.37
N GLY A 58 -7.36 5.39 7.53
CA GLY A 58 -8.11 4.13 7.66
C GLY A 58 -9.57 4.19 7.18
N ASP A 59 -10.20 5.38 7.27
CA ASP A 59 -11.56 5.62 6.79
C ASP A 59 -11.62 6.23 5.38
N ALA A 60 -10.49 6.28 4.65
CA ALA A 60 -10.45 6.85 3.32
C ALA A 60 -11.42 6.13 2.38
N SER A 61 -12.28 6.91 1.73
CA SER A 61 -13.18 6.36 0.72
C SER A 61 -12.40 5.97 -0.54
N ARG A 62 -13.00 5.12 -1.37
CA ARG A 62 -12.44 4.84 -2.70
C ARG A 62 -12.25 6.13 -3.51
N GLU A 63 -13.12 7.14 -3.35
CA GLU A 63 -12.98 8.44 -4.01
C GLU A 63 -11.73 9.20 -3.53
N ASP A 64 -11.42 9.14 -2.23
CA ASP A 64 -10.22 9.77 -1.69
C ASP A 64 -8.94 9.08 -2.20
N LEU A 65 -8.97 7.75 -2.27
CA LEU A 65 -7.89 6.97 -2.88
C LEU A 65 -7.75 7.27 -4.38
N THR A 66 -8.84 7.51 -5.10
CA THR A 66 -8.79 7.95 -6.50
C THR A 66 -8.04 9.27 -6.65
N LYS A 67 -8.26 10.26 -5.76
CA LYS A 67 -7.51 11.54 -5.79
C LYS A 67 -6.00 11.32 -5.61
N VAL A 68 -5.62 10.44 -4.68
CA VAL A 68 -4.22 10.03 -4.47
C VAL A 68 -3.64 9.40 -5.72
N ALA A 69 -4.37 8.47 -6.33
CA ALA A 69 -3.95 7.74 -7.52
C ALA A 69 -3.81 8.64 -8.75
N GLU A 70 -4.77 9.56 -8.97
CA GLU A 70 -4.71 10.54 -10.06
C GLU A 70 -3.44 11.39 -9.95
N LEU A 71 -3.11 11.87 -8.74
CA LEU A 71 -1.89 12.63 -8.48
C LEU A 71 -0.63 11.81 -8.68
N ALA A 72 -0.64 10.52 -8.33
CA ALA A 72 0.49 9.62 -8.56
C ALA A 72 0.74 9.38 -10.06
N CYS A 73 -0.32 9.47 -10.89
CA CYS A 73 -0.26 9.24 -12.34
C CYS A 73 -0.15 10.52 -13.19
N VAL A 74 0.03 11.71 -12.58
CA VAL A 74 0.22 12.97 -13.33
C VAL A 74 1.46 12.87 -14.24
N GLU A 75 1.41 13.52 -15.41
CA GLU A 75 2.54 13.59 -16.34
C GLU A 75 3.81 14.10 -15.63
N GLY A 76 4.91 13.37 -15.79
CA GLY A 76 6.21 13.71 -15.17
C GLY A 76 6.45 13.08 -13.79
N GLU A 77 5.48 12.38 -13.19
CA GLU A 77 5.71 11.57 -11.99
C GLU A 77 6.53 10.30 -12.28
N THR A 78 7.13 9.75 -11.23
CA THR A 78 8.07 8.62 -11.37
C THR A 78 7.40 7.28 -11.67
N ILE A 79 6.08 7.17 -11.49
CA ILE A 79 5.32 5.93 -11.76
C ILE A 79 5.37 5.54 -13.24
N HIS A 80 5.63 6.51 -14.13
CA HIS A 80 5.79 6.29 -15.57
C HIS A 80 7.10 5.59 -15.96
N ASN A 81 7.98 5.31 -14.98
CA ASN A 81 9.18 4.49 -15.21
C ASN A 81 8.89 2.98 -15.12
N GLU A 82 7.67 2.59 -14.73
CA GLU A 82 7.25 1.19 -14.77
C GLU A 82 7.28 0.64 -16.21
N PRO A 83 7.59 -0.65 -16.42
CA PRO A 83 7.68 -1.24 -17.74
C PRO A 83 6.31 -1.56 -18.37
N PHE A 84 5.23 -0.94 -17.87
CA PHE A 84 3.86 -1.09 -18.32
C PHE A 84 3.08 0.20 -18.07
N ASP A 85 1.96 0.39 -18.78
CA ASP A 85 1.09 1.55 -18.57
C ASP A 85 0.39 1.46 -17.22
N VAL A 86 0.46 2.53 -16.43
CA VAL A 86 -0.19 2.63 -15.13
C VAL A 86 -1.35 3.62 -15.19
N TYR A 87 -2.54 3.18 -14.78
CA TYR A 87 -3.75 4.00 -14.71
C TYR A 87 -4.19 4.19 -13.25
N PRO A 88 -4.82 5.32 -12.88
CA PRO A 88 -5.22 5.60 -11.49
C PRO A 88 -6.01 4.47 -10.83
N GLN A 89 -6.90 3.83 -11.58
CA GLN A 89 -7.69 2.70 -11.09
C GLN A 89 -6.81 1.54 -10.59
N MET A 90 -5.71 1.23 -11.28
CA MET A 90 -4.77 0.18 -10.86
C MET A 90 -4.09 0.55 -9.55
N VAL A 91 -3.72 1.82 -9.38
CA VAL A 91 -3.10 2.32 -8.15
C VAL A 91 -4.09 2.26 -6.98
N VAL A 92 -5.36 2.61 -7.19
CA VAL A 92 -6.41 2.45 -6.18
C VAL A 92 -6.57 0.99 -5.76
N ASP A 93 -6.67 0.09 -6.74
CA ASP A 93 -6.85 -1.34 -6.47
C ASP A 93 -5.63 -1.92 -5.74
N ALA A 94 -4.42 -1.47 -6.09
CA ALA A 94 -3.18 -1.85 -5.44
C ALA A 94 -3.09 -1.34 -3.99
N MET A 95 -3.49 -0.09 -3.71
CA MET A 95 -3.55 0.43 -2.34
C MET A 95 -4.54 -0.34 -1.47
N LEU A 96 -5.70 -0.71 -2.01
CA LEU A 96 -6.71 -1.51 -1.31
C LEU A 96 -6.23 -2.95 -1.08
N ALA A 97 -5.52 -3.54 -2.04
CA ALA A 97 -4.91 -4.86 -1.89
C ALA A 97 -3.82 -4.86 -0.81
N ALA A 98 -2.95 -3.83 -0.81
CA ALA A 98 -1.91 -3.64 0.20
C ALA A 98 -2.52 -3.48 1.60
N ASP A 99 -3.53 -2.62 1.74
CA ASP A 99 -4.24 -2.41 3.01
C ASP A 99 -4.86 -3.71 3.57
N ALA A 100 -5.59 -4.43 2.72
CA ALA A 100 -6.22 -5.69 3.12
C ALA A 100 -5.18 -6.73 3.54
N TYR A 101 -4.10 -6.88 2.76
CA TYR A 101 -3.03 -7.84 3.05
C TYR A 101 -2.26 -7.47 4.32
N GLY A 102 -1.90 -6.20 4.50
CA GLY A 102 -1.20 -5.71 5.69
C GLY A 102 -1.99 -5.96 6.98
N ARG A 103 -3.29 -5.63 6.98
CA ARG A 103 -4.20 -5.93 8.12
C ARG A 103 -4.30 -7.43 8.37
N GLN A 104 -4.45 -8.23 7.32
CA GLN A 104 -4.53 -9.68 7.43
C GLN A 104 -3.24 -10.27 8.02
N ARG A 105 -2.06 -9.83 7.55
CA ARG A 105 -0.77 -10.35 8.02
C ARG A 105 -0.53 -9.98 9.48
N ARG A 106 -0.87 -8.74 9.89
CA ARG A 106 -0.84 -8.31 11.30
C ARG A 106 -1.67 -9.23 12.19
N ALA A 107 -2.95 -9.44 11.83
CA ALA A 107 -3.83 -10.32 12.58
C ALA A 107 -3.29 -11.76 12.71
N VAL A 108 -2.58 -12.25 11.69
CA VAL A 108 -1.97 -13.59 11.72
C VAL A 108 -0.81 -13.65 12.70
N LEU A 109 0.07 -12.65 12.69
CA LEU A 109 1.22 -12.57 13.58
C LEU A 109 0.82 -12.33 15.04
N GLU A 110 -0.28 -11.60 15.27
CA GLU A 110 -0.88 -11.40 16.59
C GLU A 110 -1.66 -12.62 17.10
N GLY A 111 -1.82 -13.66 16.25
CA GLY A 111 -2.52 -14.90 16.58
C GLY A 111 -4.05 -14.81 16.50
N GLU A 112 -4.56 -13.76 15.88
CA GLU A 112 -5.99 -13.45 15.71
C GLU A 112 -6.60 -14.07 14.44
N ALA A 113 -5.79 -14.49 13.47
CA ALA A 113 -6.24 -15.11 12.21
C ALA A 113 -5.32 -16.25 11.70
N ARG A 114 -5.85 -17.12 10.83
CA ARG A 114 -5.09 -18.19 10.14
C ARG A 114 -5.18 -17.94 8.63
N LEU A 115 -4.04 -17.80 7.94
CA LEU A 115 -4.02 -17.61 6.49
C LEU A 115 -4.49 -18.88 5.76
N PRO A 116 -5.30 -18.78 4.69
CA PRO A 116 -5.32 -19.81 3.67
C PRO A 116 -3.93 -19.86 3.01
N ALA A 117 -3.45 -21.07 2.72
CA ALA A 117 -2.16 -21.24 2.05
C ALA A 117 -2.12 -20.42 0.74
N VAL A 118 -1.04 -19.67 0.53
CA VAL A 118 -0.79 -18.94 -0.71
C VAL A 118 -0.84 -19.96 -1.85
N ALA A 119 -1.73 -19.76 -2.82
CA ALA A 119 -1.81 -20.63 -3.99
C ALA A 119 -0.52 -20.44 -4.82
N GLU A 120 0.16 -21.55 -5.10
CA GLU A 120 1.35 -21.63 -5.98
C GLU A 120 1.06 -21.17 -7.41
#